data_AF-A0A964LER0-F1
#
_entry.id   AF-A0A964LER0-F1
#
_cell.length_a   1.000
_cell.length_b   1.000
_cell.length_c   1.000
_cell.angle_alpha   90.00
_cell.angle_beta   90.00
_cell.angle_gamma   90.00
#
_symmetry.space_group_name_H-M   'P 1'
#
loop_
_entity.id
_entity.type
_entity.pdbx_description
1 polymer ?
#
loop_
_entity_poly.entity_id
_entity_poly.type
_entity_poly.pdbx_seq_one_letter_code
_entity_poly.pdbx_strand_id
1 'polypeptide(L)'
;MRHGAFCLVLLFVCLGCRGNADNSEGFDDGKNQKDANRKNRGDGGVPLTESQKKAVAKLKDLGGTFQDDEDGTINGVSLRGKQVNGSTLKEIAQIPQLQAVWLSETQVNDTDLKELAPLKNLQRLFLGSTKVGDMGCKELAGFPALRELDLSYTRISDNGLTELTGIHQLQKLNLSGTKITDKGIKTLEGFKRLDHLWLGQTYLSKESVAELQKALPNLGISGRP
;
A
#
# COMPACT_ATOMS: atom_id res chain seq x y z
N MET A 1 -17.66 -47.00 32.92
CA MET A 1 -17.20 -45.59 32.98
C MET A 1 -16.07 -45.41 31.96
N ARG A 2 -16.23 -44.42 31.05
CA ARG A 2 -15.34 -44.00 29.91
C ARG A 2 -15.17 -45.07 28.81
N HIS A 3 -15.89 -45.10 27.67
CA HIS A 3 -16.12 -44.12 26.58
C HIS A 3 -14.84 -43.54 25.98
N GLY A 4 -14.62 -43.82 24.69
CA GLY A 4 -13.60 -43.16 23.87
C GLY A 4 -13.22 -43.91 22.59
N ALA A 5 -14.19 -44.17 21.71
CA ALA A 5 -13.94 -44.55 20.32
C ALA A 5 -13.21 -43.40 19.60
N PHE A 6 -12.06 -43.67 18.96
CA PHE A 6 -11.44 -42.74 18.03
C PHE A 6 -11.80 -43.13 16.60
N CYS A 7 -12.54 -42.21 15.98
CA CYS A 7 -13.19 -42.32 14.69
C CYS A 7 -12.16 -42.32 13.55
N LEU A 8 -12.31 -43.29 12.65
CA LEU A 8 -11.77 -43.25 11.30
C LEU A 8 -12.68 -42.33 10.44
N VAL A 9 -12.13 -41.83 9.33
CA VAL A 9 -12.79 -41.16 8.19
C VAL A 9 -13.04 -39.65 8.34
N LEU A 10 -12.20 -38.84 7.68
CA LEU A 10 -12.54 -38.26 6.37
C LEU A 10 -11.37 -37.45 5.80
N LEU A 11 -10.91 -37.88 4.62
CA LEU A 11 -10.18 -37.06 3.67
C LEU A 11 -10.90 -35.72 3.49
N PHE A 12 -10.24 -34.62 3.81
CA PHE A 12 -10.37 -33.40 3.03
C PHE A 12 -8.96 -32.98 2.61
N VAL A 13 -8.54 -33.53 1.48
CA VAL A 13 -7.60 -32.87 0.60
C VAL A 13 -8.28 -31.56 0.20
N CYS A 14 -7.98 -30.46 0.89
CA CYS A 14 -8.23 -29.14 0.34
C CYS A 14 -7.22 -28.90 -0.79
N LEU A 15 -7.51 -29.53 -1.93
CA LEU A 15 -7.04 -29.12 -3.24
C LEU A 15 -7.62 -27.71 -3.46
N GLY A 16 -6.84 -26.69 -3.13
CA GLY A 16 -7.37 -25.33 -3.14
C GLY A 16 -6.41 -24.21 -2.76
N CYS A 17 -5.13 -24.48 -2.48
CA CYS A 17 -4.12 -23.43 -2.60
C CYS A 17 -3.76 -23.27 -4.08
N ARG A 18 -4.72 -22.81 -4.90
CA ARG A 18 -4.37 -22.09 -6.13
C ARG A 18 -3.85 -20.74 -5.65
N GLY A 19 -2.56 -20.72 -5.30
CA GLY A 19 -1.79 -19.50 -5.32
C GLY A 19 -1.96 -18.94 -6.73
N ASN A 20 -2.75 -17.88 -6.85
CA ASN A 20 -2.79 -17.09 -8.06
C ASN A 20 -1.47 -16.32 -8.07
N ALA A 21 -0.43 -16.99 -8.56
CA ALA A 21 0.86 -16.38 -8.80
C ALA A 21 0.70 -15.26 -9.82
N ASP A 22 1.28 -14.11 -9.48
CA ASP A 22 1.76 -13.04 -10.35
C ASP A 22 0.86 -12.62 -11.52
N ASN A 23 0.12 -11.54 -11.31
CA ASN A 23 -0.26 -10.59 -12.36
C ASN A 23 0.12 -9.15 -11.97
N SER A 24 1.12 -8.98 -11.10
CA SER A 24 1.64 -7.67 -10.66
C SER A 24 2.77 -7.13 -11.55
N GLU A 25 3.02 -7.73 -12.72
CA GLU A 25 4.03 -7.26 -13.67
C GLU A 25 3.79 -5.78 -14.02
N GLY A 26 4.53 -4.87 -13.36
CA GLY A 26 4.53 -3.44 -13.62
C GLY A 26 4.46 -2.55 -12.39
N PHE A 27 3.82 -2.98 -11.29
CA PHE A 27 3.80 -2.19 -10.05
C PHE A 27 4.99 -2.59 -9.19
N ASP A 28 6.17 -2.07 -9.54
CA ASP A 28 7.41 -2.30 -8.81
C ASP A 28 7.27 -1.78 -7.38
N ASP A 29 7.33 -2.67 -6.39
CA ASP A 29 7.40 -2.32 -4.98
C ASP A 29 8.78 -1.72 -4.61
N GLY A 30 9.62 -1.38 -5.58
CA GLY A 30 10.58 -0.30 -5.43
C GLY A 30 11.67 -0.58 -4.42
N LYS A 31 12.12 -1.83 -4.31
CA LYS A 31 13.32 -2.15 -3.51
C LYS A 31 14.59 -1.45 -4.04
N ASN A 32 14.57 -0.89 -5.27
CA ASN A 32 15.75 -0.32 -5.93
C ASN A 32 15.50 0.96 -6.76
N GLN A 33 14.41 1.71 -6.51
CA GLN A 33 14.23 2.98 -7.22
C GLN A 33 14.98 4.10 -6.49
N LYS A 34 16.15 4.48 -7.02
CA LYS A 34 16.86 5.71 -6.60
C LYS A 34 16.00 6.89 -7.06
N ASP A 35 15.32 7.53 -6.11
CA ASP A 35 14.37 8.60 -6.36
C ASP A 35 15.00 9.73 -7.22
N ALA A 36 14.31 10.12 -8.30
CA ALA A 36 14.72 11.20 -9.20
C ALA A 36 14.57 12.61 -8.59
N ASN A 37 14.15 12.72 -7.32
CA ASN A 37 14.01 13.98 -6.59
C ASN A 37 15.32 14.35 -5.85
N ARG A 38 16.45 14.31 -6.57
CA ARG A 38 17.82 14.48 -6.03
C ARG A 38 18.27 15.92 -5.79
N LYS A 39 17.50 16.94 -6.22
CA LYS A 39 18.05 18.31 -6.41
C LYS A 39 17.57 19.40 -5.44
N ASN A 40 17.01 19.06 -4.28
CA ASN A 40 16.62 20.12 -3.34
C ASN A 40 16.72 19.73 -1.86
N ARG A 41 17.93 19.34 -1.41
CA ARG A 41 18.20 19.19 0.03
C ARG A 41 19.44 20.03 0.37
N GLY A 42 19.19 21.17 1.00
CA GLY A 42 20.20 22.06 1.61
C GLY A 42 20.41 21.77 3.10
N ASP A 43 19.97 20.60 3.58
CA ASP A 43 20.16 20.16 4.96
C ASP A 43 20.76 18.76 4.90
N GLY A 44 21.97 18.59 5.44
CA GLY A 44 22.58 17.27 5.57
C GLY A 44 21.71 16.40 6.47
N GLY A 45 21.59 15.10 6.19
CA GLY A 45 20.73 14.20 6.93
C GLY A 45 20.77 14.39 8.44
N VAL A 46 19.63 14.78 9.04
CA VAL A 46 19.52 14.97 10.49
C VAL A 46 19.70 13.59 11.16
N PRO A 47 20.69 13.43 12.06
CA PRO A 47 20.90 12.18 12.76
C PRO A 47 19.68 11.75 13.58
N LEU A 48 19.43 10.44 13.64
CA LEU A 48 18.34 9.89 14.44
C LEU A 48 18.48 10.26 15.93
N THR A 49 17.37 10.64 16.56
CA THR A 49 17.27 10.76 18.01
C THR A 49 17.37 9.39 18.69
N GLU A 50 17.64 9.35 20.00
CA GLU A 50 17.66 8.07 20.74
C GLU A 50 16.31 7.34 20.72
N SER A 51 15.19 8.08 20.73
CA SER A 51 13.86 7.48 20.59
C SER A 51 13.67 6.84 19.21
N GLN A 52 14.14 7.51 18.16
CA GLN A 52 14.14 6.99 16.78
C GLN A 52 15.02 5.75 16.64
N LYS A 53 16.24 5.76 17.19
CA LYS A 53 17.13 4.59 17.19
C LYS A 53 16.47 3.40 17.89
N LYS A 54 15.79 3.62 19.02
CA LYS A 54 15.04 2.56 19.72
C LYS A 54 13.88 2.03 18.88
N ALA A 55 13.14 2.89 18.19
CA ALA A 55 12.08 2.48 17.27
C ALA A 55 12.65 1.62 16.13
N VAL A 56 13.76 2.08 15.51
CA VAL A 56 14.48 1.31 14.47
C VAL A 56 14.91 -0.06 14.99
N ALA A 57 15.46 -0.15 16.19
CA ALA A 57 15.86 -1.43 16.79
C ALA A 57 14.66 -2.40 16.92
N LYS A 58 13.53 -1.94 17.46
CA LYS A 58 12.31 -2.76 17.56
C LYS A 58 11.81 -3.21 16.18
N LEU A 59 11.85 -2.32 15.20
CA LEU A 59 11.44 -2.63 13.83
C LEU A 59 12.38 -3.67 13.18
N LYS A 60 13.68 -3.62 13.49
CA LYS A 60 14.65 -4.67 13.10
C LYS A 60 14.36 -6.01 13.78
N ASP A 61 14.02 -6.00 15.07
CA ASP A 61 13.66 -7.22 15.81
C ASP A 61 12.41 -7.91 15.23
N LEU A 62 11.52 -7.15 14.61
CA LEU A 62 10.36 -7.65 13.85
C LEU A 62 10.71 -8.16 12.44
N GLY A 63 12.00 -8.19 12.08
CA GLY A 63 12.49 -8.54 10.76
C GLY A 63 12.26 -7.46 9.70
N GLY A 64 12.11 -6.21 10.12
CA GLY A 64 12.00 -5.06 9.25
C GLY A 64 13.33 -4.78 8.52
N THR A 65 13.22 -4.39 7.25
CA THR A 65 14.35 -3.96 6.43
C THR A 65 14.22 -2.47 6.13
N PHE A 66 15.35 -1.80 5.86
CA PHE A 66 15.40 -0.35 5.74
C PHE A 66 16.03 0.06 4.42
N GLN A 67 15.59 1.20 3.91
CA GLN A 67 16.25 1.94 2.85
C GLN A 67 16.89 3.19 3.45
N ASP A 68 18.09 3.50 2.97
CA ASP A 68 18.88 4.64 3.40
C ASP A 68 19.26 5.49 2.18
N ASP A 69 19.39 6.79 2.38
CA ASP A 69 19.97 7.72 1.42
C ASP A 69 21.51 7.58 1.34
N GLU A 70 22.15 8.24 0.38
CA GLU A 70 23.63 8.20 0.21
C GLU A 70 24.39 8.74 1.45
N ASP A 71 23.74 9.56 2.28
CA ASP A 71 24.28 10.07 3.54
C ASP A 71 24.01 9.15 4.75
N GLY A 72 23.37 7.99 4.53
CA GLY A 72 23.03 7.02 5.57
C GLY A 72 21.74 7.34 6.33
N THR A 73 20.96 8.33 5.91
CA THR A 73 19.67 8.65 6.52
C THR A 73 18.62 7.61 6.13
N ILE A 74 18.00 6.98 7.14
CA ILE A 74 16.85 6.08 6.91
C ILE A 74 15.71 6.88 6.26
N ASN A 75 15.36 6.51 5.04
CA ASN A 75 14.28 7.12 4.26
C ASN A 75 13.13 6.14 4.00
N GLY A 76 13.30 4.84 4.27
CA GLY A 76 12.27 3.84 4.04
C GLY A 76 12.33 2.66 4.98
N VAL A 77 11.18 2.04 5.24
CA VAL A 77 11.07 0.82 6.05
C VAL A 77 10.09 -0.17 5.44
N SER A 78 10.51 -1.43 5.35
CA SER A 78 9.69 -2.54 4.89
C SER A 78 9.49 -3.57 5.98
N LEU A 79 8.21 -3.84 6.26
CA LEU A 79 7.71 -4.92 7.11
C LEU A 79 6.80 -5.86 6.31
N ARG A 80 7.03 -5.97 4.98
CA ARG A 80 6.24 -6.83 4.10
C ARG A 80 6.18 -8.27 4.65
N GLY A 81 4.97 -8.81 4.70
CA GLY A 81 4.70 -10.17 5.19
C GLY A 81 5.00 -10.40 6.68
N LYS A 82 5.26 -9.35 7.46
CA LYS A 82 5.52 -9.45 8.91
C LYS A 82 4.21 -9.33 9.71
N GLN A 83 4.28 -9.72 10.98
CA GLN A 83 3.17 -9.49 11.90
C GLN A 83 3.18 -8.02 12.35
N VAL A 84 2.28 -7.23 11.78
CA VAL A 84 2.19 -5.77 12.00
C VAL A 84 0.76 -5.42 12.43
N ASN A 85 0.66 -4.54 13.42
CA ASN A 85 -0.58 -3.95 13.89
C ASN A 85 -0.37 -2.46 14.22
N GLY A 86 -1.39 -1.76 14.73
CA GLY A 86 -1.29 -0.34 15.09
C GLY A 86 -0.17 0.02 16.07
N SER A 87 0.25 -0.87 16.99
CA SER A 87 1.40 -0.55 17.86
C SER A 87 2.71 -0.52 17.09
N THR A 88 2.85 -1.37 16.07
CA THR A 88 4.01 -1.32 15.17
C THR A 88 4.00 -0.04 14.34
N LEU A 89 2.84 0.40 13.85
CA LEU A 89 2.74 1.65 13.09
C LEU A 89 3.09 2.88 13.95
N LYS A 90 2.80 2.85 15.26
CA LYS A 90 3.29 3.87 16.22
C LYS A 90 4.81 3.92 16.31
N GLU A 91 5.50 2.79 16.21
CA GLU A 91 6.97 2.76 16.17
C GLU A 91 7.48 3.35 14.85
N ILE A 92 6.85 3.03 13.72
CA ILE A 92 7.19 3.64 12.41
C ILE A 92 7.01 5.16 12.48
N ALA A 93 5.92 5.64 13.09
CA ALA A 93 5.61 7.06 13.22
C ALA A 93 6.63 7.87 14.03
N GLN A 94 7.51 7.22 14.80
CA GLN A 94 8.62 7.89 15.48
C GLN A 94 9.68 8.42 14.51
N ILE A 95 9.65 7.99 13.24
CA ILE A 95 10.64 8.32 12.20
C ILE A 95 9.95 9.19 11.11
N PRO A 96 9.60 10.46 11.41
CA PRO A 96 8.78 11.33 10.54
C PRO A 96 9.46 11.71 9.20
N GLN A 97 10.75 11.43 9.05
CA GLN A 97 11.49 11.64 7.80
C GLN A 97 11.27 10.52 6.75
N LEU A 98 10.60 9.42 7.11
CA LEU A 98 10.32 8.33 6.18
C LEU A 98 9.55 8.83 4.96
N GLN A 99 10.01 8.42 3.78
CA GLN A 99 9.44 8.70 2.48
C GLN A 99 8.76 7.48 1.88
N ALA A 100 9.17 6.26 2.28
CA ALA A 100 8.58 5.03 1.77
C ALA A 100 8.31 4.00 2.88
N VAL A 101 7.11 3.42 2.87
CA VAL A 101 6.68 2.42 3.85
C VAL A 101 6.03 1.23 3.13
N TRP A 102 6.58 0.04 3.35
CA TRP A 102 6.04 -1.22 2.80
C TRP A 102 5.40 -2.07 3.88
N LEU A 103 4.09 -2.23 3.78
CA LEU A 103 3.23 -2.96 4.70
C LEU A 103 2.39 -4.01 3.98
N SER A 104 2.71 -4.33 2.72
CA SER A 104 1.98 -5.35 1.98
C SER A 104 2.03 -6.72 2.69
N GLU A 105 0.96 -7.50 2.56
CA GLU A 105 0.80 -8.82 3.18
C GLU A 105 0.86 -8.80 4.73
N THR A 106 0.43 -7.70 5.36
CA THR A 106 0.32 -7.57 6.82
C THR A 106 -1.13 -7.52 7.29
N GLN A 107 -1.35 -7.47 8.61
CA GLN A 107 -2.70 -7.43 9.22
C GLN A 107 -3.22 -6.00 9.44
N VAL A 108 -2.53 -4.98 8.91
CA VAL A 108 -2.93 -3.57 8.98
C VAL A 108 -4.36 -3.38 8.47
N ASN A 109 -5.14 -2.60 9.22
CA ASN A 109 -6.53 -2.28 8.91
C ASN A 109 -6.80 -0.77 9.00
N ASP A 110 -8.02 -0.35 8.70
CA ASP A 110 -8.44 1.05 8.70
C ASP A 110 -8.09 1.81 9.99
N THR A 111 -8.29 1.17 11.15
CA THR A 111 -8.05 1.83 12.45
C THR A 111 -6.58 2.02 12.78
N ASP A 112 -5.69 1.26 12.14
CA ASP A 112 -4.24 1.35 12.34
C ASP A 112 -3.65 2.53 11.55
N LEU A 113 -4.22 2.89 10.39
CA LEU A 113 -3.64 3.88 9.47
C LEU A 113 -3.49 5.28 10.08
N LYS A 114 -4.37 5.66 11.01
CA LYS A 114 -4.27 6.93 11.75
C LYS A 114 -2.92 7.10 12.46
N GLU A 115 -2.28 5.99 12.84
CA GLU A 115 -1.01 6.02 13.56
C GLU A 115 0.13 6.51 12.67
N LEU A 116 -0.01 6.42 11.34
CA LEU A 116 0.96 6.95 10.38
C LEU A 116 0.81 8.45 10.11
N ALA A 117 -0.23 9.12 10.65
CA ALA A 117 -0.48 10.55 10.42
C ALA A 117 0.73 11.49 10.63
N PRO A 118 1.70 11.21 11.53
CA PRO A 118 2.91 12.03 11.66
C PRO A 118 3.86 12.02 10.45
N LEU A 119 3.78 11.02 9.56
CA LEU A 119 4.67 10.87 8.40
C LEU A 119 4.31 11.82 7.25
N LYS A 120 4.45 13.14 7.47
CA LYS A 120 4.05 14.16 6.49
C LYS A 120 4.89 14.18 5.22
N ASN A 121 6.07 13.54 5.25
CA ASN A 121 6.97 13.39 4.11
C ASN A 121 6.77 12.08 3.33
N LEU A 122 5.79 11.25 3.71
CA LEU A 122 5.55 9.96 3.09
C LEU A 122 5.12 10.15 1.63
N GLN A 123 5.91 9.61 0.71
CA GLN A 123 5.69 9.69 -0.74
C GLN A 123 5.21 8.36 -1.32
N ARG A 124 5.59 7.23 -0.71
CA ARG A 124 5.26 5.89 -1.20
C ARG A 124 4.71 5.05 -0.06
N LEU A 125 3.52 4.50 -0.24
CA LEU A 125 2.87 3.65 0.76
C LEU A 125 2.30 2.39 0.10
N PHE A 126 2.80 1.24 0.52
CA PHE A 126 2.41 -0.04 -0.05
C PHE A 126 1.60 -0.85 0.96
N LEU A 127 0.30 -1.03 0.68
CA LEU A 127 -0.69 -1.69 1.54
C LEU A 127 -1.37 -2.88 0.83
N GLY A 128 -0.72 -3.42 -0.21
CA GLY A 128 -1.26 -4.56 -0.96
C GLY A 128 -1.56 -5.76 -0.07
N SER A 129 -2.69 -6.44 -0.28
CA SER A 129 -3.12 -7.60 0.51
C SER A 129 -3.22 -7.35 2.02
N THR A 130 -3.57 -6.12 2.43
CA THR A 130 -3.89 -5.78 3.84
C THR A 130 -5.40 -5.86 4.10
N LYS A 131 -5.83 -5.53 5.33
CA LYS A 131 -7.26 -5.48 5.71
C LYS A 131 -7.88 -4.08 5.56
N VAL A 132 -7.18 -3.16 4.90
CA VAL A 132 -7.67 -1.81 4.61
C VAL A 132 -8.93 -1.87 3.72
N GLY A 133 -9.87 -0.98 3.98
CA GLY A 133 -11.11 -0.76 3.24
C GLY A 133 -11.43 0.72 3.13
N ASP A 134 -12.70 1.02 2.84
CA ASP A 134 -13.13 2.39 2.50
C ASP A 134 -12.90 3.41 3.64
N MET A 135 -13.01 2.99 4.91
CA MET A 135 -12.78 3.90 6.04
C MET A 135 -11.33 4.36 6.13
N GLY A 136 -10.38 3.47 5.79
CA GLY A 136 -8.96 3.79 5.77
C GLY A 136 -8.59 4.83 4.71
N CYS A 137 -9.36 4.93 3.62
CA CYS A 137 -9.10 5.88 2.53
C CYS A 137 -9.14 7.35 2.99
N LYS A 138 -9.93 7.67 4.01
CA LYS A 138 -9.97 9.02 4.63
C LYS A 138 -8.65 9.39 5.29
N GLU A 139 -8.03 8.44 5.98
CA GLU A 139 -6.71 8.65 6.59
C GLU A 139 -5.64 8.78 5.50
N LEU A 140 -5.74 7.99 4.42
CA LEU A 140 -4.82 8.05 3.28
C LEU A 140 -4.86 9.41 2.56
N ALA A 141 -6.03 10.06 2.48
CA ALA A 141 -6.16 11.40 1.94
C ALA A 141 -5.42 12.48 2.75
N GLY A 142 -5.04 12.18 4.01
CA GLY A 142 -4.32 13.08 4.90
C GLY A 142 -2.80 13.18 4.66
N PHE A 143 -2.24 12.44 3.70
CA PHE A 143 -0.81 12.46 3.36
C PHE A 143 -0.51 13.45 2.23
N PRO A 144 0.03 14.65 2.53
CA PRO A 144 0.14 15.73 1.54
C PRO A 144 1.20 15.48 0.47
N ALA A 145 2.16 14.59 0.72
CA ALA A 145 3.28 14.29 -0.16
C ALA A 145 3.13 12.96 -0.91
N LEU A 146 2.02 12.23 -0.73
CA LEU A 146 1.87 10.87 -1.25
C LEU A 146 1.74 10.86 -2.78
N ARG A 147 2.59 10.07 -3.43
CA ARG A 147 2.73 9.97 -4.90
C ARG A 147 2.47 8.56 -5.41
N GLU A 148 2.83 7.54 -4.64
CA GLU A 148 2.63 6.15 -5.02
C GLU A 148 1.88 5.42 -3.91
N LEU A 149 0.79 4.75 -4.30
CA LEU A 149 -0.09 4.05 -3.37
C LEU A 149 -0.47 2.68 -3.93
N ASP A 150 -0.10 1.63 -3.19
CA ASP A 150 -0.58 0.27 -3.45
C ASP A 150 -1.74 -0.07 -2.53
N LEU A 151 -2.89 -0.37 -3.12
CA LEU A 151 -4.05 -0.88 -2.42
C LEU A 151 -4.57 -2.16 -3.08
N SER A 152 -3.71 -2.84 -3.83
CA SER A 152 -4.09 -4.09 -4.50
C SER A 152 -4.58 -5.14 -3.49
N TYR A 153 -5.57 -5.93 -3.86
CA TYR A 153 -6.13 -7.00 -3.05
C TYR A 153 -6.61 -6.56 -1.65
N THR A 154 -7.03 -5.30 -1.52
CA THR A 154 -7.69 -4.76 -0.32
C THR A 154 -9.22 -4.79 -0.48
N ARG A 155 -9.95 -4.28 0.52
CA ARG A 155 -11.43 -4.32 0.55
C ARG A 155 -12.09 -3.07 0.00
N ILE A 156 -11.34 -2.23 -0.71
CA ILE A 156 -11.78 -0.94 -1.22
C ILE A 156 -12.85 -1.12 -2.29
N SER A 157 -13.86 -0.26 -2.25
CA SER A 157 -14.96 -0.14 -3.21
C SER A 157 -14.99 1.25 -3.84
N ASP A 158 -15.99 1.49 -4.70
CA ASP A 158 -16.23 2.80 -5.32
C ASP A 158 -16.32 3.95 -4.28
N ASN A 159 -16.79 3.66 -3.05
CA ASN A 159 -16.83 4.64 -1.97
C ASN A 159 -15.44 5.05 -1.50
N GLY A 160 -14.55 4.08 -1.24
CA GLY A 160 -13.17 4.35 -0.86
C GLY A 160 -12.41 5.08 -1.96
N LEU A 161 -12.64 4.71 -3.23
CA LEU A 161 -12.06 5.42 -4.37
C LEU A 161 -12.41 6.91 -4.40
N THR A 162 -13.63 7.27 -4.02
CA THR A 162 -14.06 8.67 -3.93
C THR A 162 -13.22 9.45 -2.91
N GLU A 163 -12.97 8.87 -1.74
CA GLU A 163 -12.15 9.50 -0.70
C GLU A 163 -10.68 9.69 -1.16
N LEU A 164 -10.14 8.74 -1.93
CA LEU A 164 -8.75 8.81 -2.42
C LEU A 164 -8.50 10.00 -3.37
N THR A 165 -9.53 10.59 -3.97
CA THR A 165 -9.38 11.80 -4.82
C THR A 165 -8.80 13.01 -4.07
N GLY A 166 -8.85 12.99 -2.72
CA GLY A 166 -8.18 13.98 -1.87
C GLY A 166 -6.65 13.94 -1.93
N ILE A 167 -6.05 12.87 -2.45
CA ILE A 167 -4.58 12.73 -2.57
C ILE A 167 -4.09 13.47 -3.83
N HIS A 168 -3.99 14.79 -3.76
CA HIS A 168 -3.73 15.65 -4.92
C HIS A 168 -2.36 15.46 -5.59
N GLN A 169 -1.40 14.80 -4.92
CA GLN A 169 -0.06 14.52 -5.43
C GLN A 169 0.08 13.12 -6.03
N LEU A 170 -0.98 12.31 -6.03
CA LEU A 170 -0.90 10.91 -6.44
C LEU A 170 -0.60 10.78 -7.94
N GLN A 171 0.43 10.01 -8.24
CA GLN A 171 0.95 9.72 -9.57
C GLN A 171 0.67 8.27 -9.95
N LYS A 172 0.99 7.34 -9.05
CA LYS A 172 0.79 5.90 -9.26
C LYS A 172 -0.20 5.32 -8.27
N LEU A 173 -1.20 4.62 -8.77
CA LEU A 173 -2.23 3.98 -7.95
C LEU A 173 -2.47 2.54 -8.41
N ASN A 174 -2.32 1.57 -7.52
CA ASN A 174 -2.69 0.20 -7.79
C ASN A 174 -3.96 -0.19 -7.03
N LEU A 175 -5.02 -0.50 -7.79
CA LEU A 175 -6.33 -0.96 -7.30
C LEU A 175 -6.64 -2.38 -7.78
N SER A 176 -5.64 -3.14 -8.23
CA SER A 176 -5.87 -4.50 -8.73
C SER A 176 -6.50 -5.39 -7.66
N GLY A 177 -7.47 -6.24 -8.00
CA GLY A 177 -8.10 -7.15 -7.03
C GLY A 177 -9.00 -6.47 -6.00
N THR A 178 -9.44 -5.23 -6.24
CA THR A 178 -10.38 -4.49 -5.38
C THR A 178 -11.82 -4.57 -5.91
N LYS A 179 -12.78 -3.99 -5.18
CA LYS A 179 -14.22 -4.03 -5.51
C LYS A 179 -14.67 -2.81 -6.33
N ILE A 180 -13.79 -2.27 -7.17
CA ILE A 180 -14.13 -1.16 -8.06
C ILE A 180 -14.99 -1.66 -9.21
N THR A 181 -16.05 -0.92 -9.50
CA THR A 181 -17.03 -1.23 -10.54
C THR A 181 -17.12 -0.10 -11.57
N ASP A 182 -17.84 -0.34 -12.66
CA ASP A 182 -18.09 0.68 -13.71
C ASP A 182 -18.74 1.96 -13.15
N LYS A 183 -19.38 1.91 -11.98
CA LYS A 183 -19.94 3.10 -11.33
C LYS A 183 -18.85 4.00 -10.75
N GLY A 184 -17.81 3.42 -10.16
CA GLY A 184 -16.73 4.14 -9.50
C GLY A 184 -15.69 4.70 -10.47
N ILE A 185 -15.55 4.14 -11.67
CA ILE A 185 -14.46 4.46 -12.59
C ILE A 185 -14.39 5.96 -12.97
N LYS A 186 -15.54 6.65 -13.09
CA LYS A 186 -15.59 8.09 -13.41
C LYS A 186 -14.90 8.96 -12.36
N THR A 187 -14.83 8.47 -11.12
CA THR A 187 -14.11 9.13 -10.03
C THR A 187 -12.62 9.28 -10.33
N LEU A 188 -12.05 8.41 -11.18
CA LEU A 188 -10.64 8.46 -11.55
C LEU A 188 -10.27 9.73 -12.35
N GLU A 189 -11.23 10.37 -13.00
CA GLU A 189 -11.05 11.68 -13.67
C GLU A 189 -10.74 12.82 -12.67
N GLY A 190 -11.00 12.60 -11.38
CA GLY A 190 -10.65 13.50 -10.30
C GLY A 190 -9.15 13.60 -10.03
N PHE A 191 -8.36 12.57 -10.35
CA PHE A 191 -6.93 12.54 -10.06
C PHE A 191 -6.13 13.33 -11.11
N LYS A 192 -5.74 14.55 -10.76
CA LYS A 192 -5.11 15.50 -11.72
C LYS A 192 -3.64 15.22 -12.05
N ARG A 193 -2.98 14.36 -11.27
CA ARG A 193 -1.55 14.04 -11.42
C ARG A 193 -1.27 12.57 -11.68
N LEU A 194 -2.32 11.75 -11.80
CA LEU A 194 -2.18 10.32 -12.00
C LEU A 194 -1.55 10.05 -13.37
N ASP A 195 -0.42 9.36 -13.37
CA ASP A 195 0.31 8.95 -14.57
C ASP A 195 0.13 7.46 -14.87
N HIS A 196 -0.09 6.64 -13.84
CA HIS A 196 -0.23 5.20 -13.98
C HIS A 196 -1.24 4.61 -13.01
N LEU A 197 -2.07 3.72 -13.54
CA LEU A 197 -3.17 3.08 -12.82
C LEU A 197 -3.20 1.58 -13.16
N TRP A 198 -3.23 0.74 -12.12
CA TRP A 198 -3.41 -0.71 -12.27
C TRP A 198 -4.81 -1.12 -11.82
N LEU A 199 -5.56 -1.78 -12.69
CA LEU A 199 -6.97 -2.16 -12.51
C LEU A 199 -7.22 -3.67 -12.72
N GLY A 200 -6.16 -4.48 -12.66
CA GLY A 200 -6.27 -5.91 -12.93
C GLY A 200 -7.22 -6.61 -11.95
N GLN A 201 -8.04 -7.56 -12.40
CA GLN A 201 -8.93 -8.34 -11.51
C GLN A 201 -9.90 -7.45 -10.70
N THR A 202 -10.41 -6.39 -11.33
CA THR A 202 -11.48 -5.55 -10.75
C THR A 202 -12.84 -5.99 -11.33
N TYR A 203 -13.93 -5.28 -11.03
CA TYR A 203 -15.26 -5.57 -11.58
C TYR A 203 -15.61 -4.60 -12.71
N LEU A 204 -14.60 -4.21 -13.49
CA LEU A 204 -14.74 -3.29 -14.61
C LEU A 204 -15.03 -4.04 -15.91
N SER A 205 -15.87 -3.46 -16.76
CA SER A 205 -16.01 -3.88 -18.15
C SER A 205 -14.84 -3.38 -19.00
N LYS A 206 -14.59 -4.01 -20.15
CA LYS A 206 -13.58 -3.52 -21.10
C LYS A 206 -14.00 -2.17 -21.67
N GLU A 207 -15.29 -1.98 -21.83
CA GLU A 207 -15.94 -0.78 -22.32
C GLU A 207 -15.67 0.39 -21.38
N SER A 208 -15.85 0.22 -20.07
CA SER A 208 -15.60 1.29 -19.10
C SER A 208 -14.13 1.70 -19.03
N VAL A 209 -13.20 0.74 -19.09
CA VAL A 209 -11.76 1.04 -19.17
C VAL A 209 -11.41 1.78 -20.46
N ALA A 210 -12.02 1.40 -21.59
CA ALA A 210 -11.82 2.10 -22.86
C ALA A 210 -12.37 3.54 -22.82
N GLU A 211 -13.50 3.77 -22.16
CA GLU A 211 -14.05 5.12 -21.93
C GLU A 211 -13.14 5.95 -21.04
N LEU A 212 -12.63 5.39 -19.94
CA LEU A 212 -11.65 6.06 -19.08
C LEU A 212 -10.38 6.44 -19.85
N GLN A 213 -9.84 5.52 -20.66
CA GLN A 213 -8.64 5.79 -21.47
C GLN A 213 -8.90 6.91 -22.50
N LYS A 214 -10.10 7.01 -23.06
CA LYS A 214 -10.48 8.13 -23.94
C LYS A 214 -10.55 9.46 -23.19
N ALA A 215 -11.10 9.46 -21.97
CA ALA A 215 -11.18 10.65 -21.13
C ALA A 215 -9.80 11.12 -20.65
N LEU A 216 -8.91 10.18 -20.36
CA LEU A 216 -7.55 10.41 -19.84
C LEU A 216 -6.50 9.77 -20.79
N PRO A 217 -6.26 10.33 -21.98
CA PRO A 217 -5.45 9.69 -23.02
C PRO A 217 -3.99 9.48 -22.66
N ASN A 218 -3.46 10.23 -21.69
CA ASN A 218 -2.08 10.12 -21.22
C ASN A 218 -1.92 9.23 -19.96
N LEU A 219 -3.03 8.76 -19.38
CA LEU A 219 -2.98 7.86 -18.23
C LEU A 219 -2.55 6.48 -18.71
N GLY A 220 -1.46 5.95 -18.15
CA GLY A 220 -1.07 4.57 -18.35
C GLY A 220 -2.02 3.65 -17.56
N ILE A 221 -2.79 2.83 -18.26
CA ILE A 221 -3.67 1.84 -17.63
C ILE A 221 -3.11 0.44 -17.85
N SER A 222 -2.90 -0.30 -16.76
CA SER A 222 -2.33 -1.64 -16.74
C SER A 222 -3.26 -2.65 -16.07
N GLY A 223 -3.12 -3.92 -16.48
CA GLY A 223 -3.91 -5.04 -15.98
C GLY A 223 -5.19 -5.26 -16.80
N ARG A 224 -5.63 -6.52 -16.86
CA ARG A 224 -6.91 -6.89 -17.45
C ARG A 224 -7.99 -6.81 -16.37
N PRO A 225 -9.02 -5.98 -16.55
CA PRO A 225 -10.16 -5.98 -15.62
C PRO A 225 -10.79 -7.38 -15.59
#